data_AF-A0A8S4GCG5-F1
#
_entry.id   AF-A0A8S4GCG5-F1
#
_cell.length_a   1.000
_cell.length_b   1.000
_cell.length_c   1.000
_cell.angle_alpha   90.00
_cell.angle_beta   90.00
_cell.angle_gamma   90.00
#
_symmetry.space_group_name_H-M   'P 1'
#
loop_
_entity.id
_entity.type
_entity.pdbx_description
1 polymer ?
#
loop_
_entity_poly.entity_id
_entity_poly.type
_entity_poly.pdbx_seq_one_letter_code
_entity_poly.pdbx_strand_id
1 'polypeptide(L)'
;MTTTYVRDSERFHTNTAAQLGSPHSFLSFSLMYKMPQQDMKLRLALKRTVVYNRRPGFDPRPVHSFLSFSLMYKMPQQDMKLRLALKAGTFGAIVEYGAEKKVSQHSNISAAVMVGVPTGVMLKLKWTCASQTIVLPIHLCEEVMPSPVFYATVVPLVSWLVLKKLVLEPIKRERVDRERQRSMEANFERIQEMQRQALATIELMRETHSRIKSDEEKKKGLVILKALYGKLPQGVTSHDMSSETVGDGSPPLSPGGPCEVIDVTIPVQCLVKDSRLELLEASKSELPGFYDPCMGDEKHLSISYMFHNSLHSCTVADTQPLILPRNNHRVKNRS
;
A
#
# COMPACT_ATOMS: atom_id res chain seq x y z
N MET A 1 19.43 44.14 18.51
CA MET A 1 18.90 43.21 19.54
C MET A 1 17.75 42.43 18.93
N THR A 2 17.75 41.10 19.05
CA THR A 2 16.67 40.24 18.54
C THR A 2 16.02 39.51 19.72
N THR A 3 14.72 39.72 19.93
CA THR A 3 13.91 39.04 20.93
C THR A 3 12.98 38.06 20.23
N THR A 4 12.99 36.81 20.68
CA THR A 4 12.14 35.74 20.12
C THR A 4 11.35 35.09 21.24
N TYR A 5 10.04 35.01 21.08
CA TYR A 5 9.12 34.32 21.97
C TYR A 5 8.47 33.16 21.20
N VAL A 6 8.76 31.94 21.62
CA VAL A 6 8.18 30.71 21.06
C VAL A 6 7.33 30.06 22.13
N ARG A 7 6.08 29.74 21.80
CA ARG A 7 5.18 28.98 22.67
C ARG A 7 4.61 27.82 21.86
N ASP A 8 5.02 26.62 22.24
CA ASP A 8 4.54 25.37 21.65
C ASP A 8 3.48 24.74 22.55
N SER A 9 2.38 24.31 21.93
CA SER A 9 1.28 23.56 22.53
C SER A 9 0.92 22.43 21.57
N GLU A 10 0.25 21.38 22.06
CA GLU A 10 -0.10 20.21 21.25
C GLU A 10 -0.89 20.57 19.97
N ARG A 11 -1.75 21.59 20.04
CA ARG A 11 -2.59 22.05 18.93
C ARG A 11 -2.11 23.35 18.28
N PHE A 12 -1.35 24.17 19.00
CA PHE A 12 -0.94 25.50 18.55
C PHE A 12 0.56 25.70 18.73
N HIS A 13 1.23 26.18 17.69
CA HIS A 13 2.62 26.62 17.78
C HIS A 13 2.69 28.09 17.38
N THR A 14 2.97 28.96 18.35
CA THR A 14 3.14 30.39 18.13
C THR A 14 4.61 30.77 18.22
N ASN A 15 5.06 31.58 17.27
CA ASN A 15 6.40 32.14 17.24
C ASN A 15 6.32 33.62 16.87
N THR A 16 6.75 34.46 17.82
CA THR A 16 6.84 35.91 17.71
C THR A 16 8.31 36.30 17.79
N ALA A 17 8.84 36.99 16.78
CA ALA A 17 10.21 37.46 16.77
C ALA A 17 10.28 38.94 16.38
N ALA A 18 11.00 39.73 17.17
CA ALA A 18 11.25 41.14 16.94
C ALA A 18 12.76 41.40 16.92
N GLN A 19 13.26 41.99 15.85
CA GLN A 19 14.64 42.43 15.73
C GLN A 19 14.65 43.95 15.56
N LEU A 20 15.25 44.66 16.52
CA LEU A 20 15.51 46.09 16.44
C LEU A 20 17.00 46.34 16.18
N GLY A 21 17.29 47.01 15.07
CA GLY A 21 18.64 47.40 14.65
C GLY A 21 18.67 48.16 13.32
N SER A 22 19.67 49.02 13.15
CA SER A 22 20.03 49.62 11.86
C SER A 22 21.03 48.71 11.13
N PRO A 23 20.84 48.39 9.83
CA PRO A 23 19.88 48.97 8.88
C PRO A 23 18.53 48.24 8.78
N HIS A 24 18.36 47.06 9.38
CA HIS A 24 17.14 46.25 9.25
C HIS A 24 16.48 45.96 10.61
N SER A 25 15.25 46.47 10.79
CA SER A 25 14.37 46.09 11.89
C SER A 25 13.18 45.29 11.36
N PHE A 26 12.80 44.21 12.02
CA PHE A 26 11.62 43.44 11.61
C PHE A 26 10.83 42.95 12.82
N LEU A 27 9.51 42.82 12.61
CA LEU A 27 8.58 42.18 13.52
C LEU A 27 7.91 41.02 12.75
N SER A 28 7.95 39.82 13.30
CA SER A 28 7.31 38.64 12.72
C SER A 28 6.47 37.93 13.77
N PHE A 29 5.29 37.52 13.36
CA PHE A 29 4.34 36.76 14.14
C PHE A 29 3.88 35.57 13.30
N SER A 30 3.97 34.36 13.82
CA SER A 30 3.53 33.15 13.15
C SER A 30 2.74 32.27 14.09
N LEU A 31 1.56 31.84 13.63
CA LEU A 31 0.61 30.98 14.30
C LEU A 31 0.41 29.73 13.44
N MET A 32 0.77 28.58 13.99
CA MET A 32 0.57 27.29 13.35
C MET A 32 -0.45 26.49 14.14
N TYR A 33 -1.53 26.11 13.50
CA TYR A 33 -2.55 25.24 14.05
C TYR A 33 -2.39 23.83 13.47
N LYS A 34 -2.15 22.85 14.35
CA LYS A 34 -1.99 21.44 14.01
C LYS A 34 -3.32 20.74 14.32
N MET A 35 -3.95 20.16 13.30
CA MET A 35 -5.14 19.32 13.43
C MET A 35 -4.73 17.85 13.26
N PRO A 36 -4.35 17.15 14.35
CA PRO A 36 -3.81 15.79 14.26
C PRO A 36 -4.83 14.77 13.75
N GLN A 37 -6.13 14.97 14.01
CA GLN A 37 -7.18 14.01 13.65
C GLN A 37 -7.56 14.01 12.15
N GLN A 38 -7.21 15.08 11.41
CA GLN A 38 -7.41 15.21 9.97
C GLN A 38 -6.09 15.31 9.18
N ASP A 39 -4.96 15.08 9.85
CA ASP A 39 -3.63 15.15 9.25
C ASP A 39 -3.33 16.49 8.54
N MET A 40 -3.99 17.57 9.00
CA MET A 40 -3.97 18.91 8.43
C MET A 40 -3.12 19.85 9.29
N LYS A 41 -2.35 20.72 8.63
CA LYS A 41 -1.60 21.80 9.29
C LYS A 41 -1.94 23.12 8.64
N LEU A 42 -2.44 24.05 9.44
CA LEU A 42 -2.68 25.43 9.04
C LEU A 42 -1.61 26.32 9.65
N ARG A 43 -1.10 27.28 8.88
CA ARG A 43 -0.03 28.20 9.27
C ARG A 43 -0.37 29.60 8.77
N LEU A 44 -0.65 30.50 9.69
CA LEU A 44 -0.80 31.93 9.44
C LEU A 44 0.46 32.64 9.93
N ALA A 45 1.08 33.49 9.12
CA ALA A 45 2.26 34.25 9.53
C ALA A 45 2.23 35.67 8.95
N LEU A 46 2.37 36.65 9.83
CA LEU A 46 2.49 38.07 9.53
C LEU A 46 3.95 38.50 9.76
N LYS A 47 4.61 39.06 8.75
CA LYS A 47 5.97 39.60 8.88
C LYS A 47 6.04 41.02 8.33
N ARG A 48 6.47 41.95 9.16
CA ARG A 48 6.68 43.35 8.83
C ARG A 48 8.16 43.69 8.97
N THR A 49 8.79 44.14 7.88
CA THR A 49 10.20 44.54 7.84
C THR A 49 10.29 46.03 7.54
N VAL A 50 10.96 46.77 8.41
CA VAL A 50 11.19 48.22 8.30
C VAL A 50 12.69 48.44 8.12
N VAL A 51 13.08 49.03 6.99
CA VAL A 51 14.49 49.35 6.70
C VAL A 51 14.73 50.81 7.08
N TYR A 52 15.57 51.04 8.09
CA TYR A 52 15.96 52.38 8.52
C TYR A 52 17.30 52.73 7.87
N ASN A 53 17.33 53.73 6.98
CA ASN A 53 18.58 54.27 6.44
C ASN A 53 18.90 55.58 7.18
N ARG A 54 20.03 55.63 7.89
CA ARG A 54 20.39 56.73 8.81
C ARG A 54 21.25 57.81 8.13
N ARG A 55 21.00 58.11 6.85
CA ARG A 55 21.68 59.22 6.15
C ARG A 55 20.73 60.44 6.12
N PRO A 56 21.13 61.61 6.65
CA PRO A 56 20.31 62.80 6.60
C PRO A 56 20.07 63.21 5.14
N GLY A 57 18.81 63.33 4.72
CA GLY A 57 18.41 63.79 3.39
C GLY A 57 17.94 62.73 2.38
N PHE A 58 17.72 61.47 2.79
CA PHE A 58 17.17 60.43 1.89
C PHE A 58 15.91 59.82 2.50
N ASP A 59 14.80 59.83 1.76
CA ASP A 59 13.50 59.31 2.21
C ASP A 59 13.59 57.84 2.69
N PRO A 60 12.78 57.45 3.70
CA PRO A 60 12.71 56.05 4.12
C PRO A 60 12.31 55.15 2.96
N ARG A 61 13.13 54.13 2.66
CA ARG A 61 12.82 53.09 1.66
C ARG A 61 11.49 52.38 1.99
N PRO A 62 10.76 51.86 0.99
CA PRO A 62 9.43 51.28 1.19
C PRO A 62 9.43 50.19 2.27
N VAL A 63 8.44 50.27 3.15
CA VAL A 63 8.22 49.28 4.21
C VAL A 63 7.71 47.98 3.58
N HIS A 64 8.45 46.90 3.76
CA HIS A 64 8.07 45.58 3.28
C HIS A 64 7.22 44.87 4.33
N SER A 65 5.90 44.93 4.19
CA SER A 65 4.96 44.17 5.02
C SER A 65 4.39 43.03 4.20
N PHE A 66 4.48 41.79 4.69
CA PHE A 66 3.91 40.62 4.05
C PHE A 66 3.10 39.81 5.06
N LEU A 67 1.83 39.57 4.73
CA LEU A 67 0.97 38.58 5.34
C LEU A 67 1.08 37.28 4.54
N SER A 68 1.26 36.16 5.22
CA SER A 68 1.35 34.85 4.61
C SER A 68 0.40 33.87 5.29
N PHE A 69 -0.32 33.11 4.49
CA PHE A 69 -1.22 32.05 4.89
C PHE A 69 -0.76 30.78 4.21
N SER A 70 -0.72 29.65 4.89
CA SER A 70 -0.29 28.38 4.32
C SER A 70 -1.07 27.22 4.93
N LEU A 71 -1.66 26.41 4.06
CA LEU A 71 -2.41 25.21 4.34
C LEU A 71 -1.60 24.03 3.82
N MET A 72 -1.36 23.03 4.67
CA MET A 72 -0.74 21.78 4.28
C MET A 72 -1.67 20.63 4.68
N TYR A 73 -2.06 19.83 3.71
CA TYR A 73 -2.92 18.68 3.88
C TYR A 73 -2.14 17.41 3.58
N LYS A 74 -2.07 16.46 4.52
CA LYS A 74 -1.40 15.18 4.31
C LYS A 74 -2.43 14.11 3.95
N MET A 75 -2.14 13.36 2.90
CA MET A 75 -2.88 12.19 2.46
C MET A 75 -2.08 10.93 2.82
N PRO A 76 -2.39 10.26 3.95
CA PRO A 76 -1.62 9.11 4.44
C PRO A 76 -1.71 7.90 3.51
N GLN A 77 -2.84 7.72 2.82
CA GLN A 77 -3.07 6.55 1.96
C GLN A 77 -2.24 6.54 0.65
N GLN A 78 -1.65 7.69 0.27
CA GLN A 78 -0.82 7.84 -0.94
C GLN A 78 0.56 8.44 -0.69
N ASP A 79 0.98 8.59 0.58
CA ASP A 79 2.25 9.21 0.96
C ASP A 79 2.48 10.61 0.31
N MET A 80 1.38 11.37 0.17
CA MET A 80 1.35 12.65 -0.54
C MET A 80 0.96 13.79 0.42
N LYS A 81 1.56 14.97 0.24
CA LYS A 81 1.25 16.19 1.00
C LYS A 81 0.94 17.31 0.01
N LEU A 82 -0.25 17.86 0.10
CA LEU A 82 -0.65 19.04 -0.66
C LEU A 82 -0.28 20.29 0.14
N ARG A 83 0.28 21.29 -0.52
CA ARG A 83 0.63 22.60 0.05
C ARG A 83 -0.05 23.68 -0.77
N LEU A 84 -0.71 24.60 -0.07
CA LEU A 84 -1.29 25.81 -0.61
C LEU A 84 -0.83 26.97 0.27
N ALA A 85 -0.23 28.00 -0.29
CA ALA A 85 0.22 29.17 0.43
C ALA A 85 -0.12 30.45 -0.34
N LEU A 86 -0.55 31.47 0.39
CA LEU A 86 -0.91 32.79 -0.09
C LEU A 86 -0.02 33.78 0.64
N LYS A 87 0.75 34.59 -0.06
CA LYS A 87 1.60 35.65 0.50
C LYS A 87 1.15 36.97 -0.12
N ALA A 88 0.58 37.87 0.67
CA ALA A 88 0.14 39.19 0.22
C ALA A 88 0.92 40.26 0.97
N GLY A 89 1.49 41.24 0.27
CA GLY A 89 2.20 42.33 0.92
C GLY A 89 2.19 43.62 0.14
N THR A 90 2.86 44.63 0.70
CA THR A 90 3.00 45.96 0.09
C THR A 90 3.75 45.93 -1.24
N PHE A 91 4.49 44.86 -1.51
CA PHE A 91 5.28 44.65 -2.71
C PHE A 91 4.74 43.50 -3.58
N GLY A 92 3.43 43.28 -3.56
CA GLY A 92 2.74 42.32 -4.41
C GLY A 92 2.18 41.10 -3.67
N ALA A 93 1.50 40.24 -4.43
CA ALA A 93 0.83 39.04 -3.93
C ALA A 93 1.31 37.81 -4.70
N ILE A 94 1.59 36.72 -3.98
CA ILE A 94 2.11 35.45 -4.49
C ILE A 94 1.25 34.31 -3.96
N VAL A 95 0.70 33.52 -4.87
CA VAL A 95 0.01 32.26 -4.62
C VAL A 95 0.98 31.13 -4.93
N GLU A 96 1.19 30.22 -4.00
CA GLU A 96 2.05 29.05 -4.12
C GLU A 96 1.20 27.80 -3.88
N TYR A 97 1.11 26.91 -4.85
CA TYR A 97 0.40 25.64 -4.69
C TYR A 97 1.27 24.50 -5.21
N GLY A 98 1.28 23.37 -4.53
CA GLY A 98 2.18 22.28 -4.87
C GLY A 98 1.87 20.98 -4.14
N ALA A 99 2.48 19.91 -4.65
CA ALA A 99 2.40 18.58 -4.06
C ALA A 99 3.80 18.08 -3.72
N GLU A 100 3.93 17.43 -2.57
CA GLU A 100 5.12 16.69 -2.14
C GLU A 100 4.75 15.23 -2.01
N LYS A 101 5.53 14.34 -2.61
CA LYS A 101 5.36 12.90 -2.52
C LYS A 101 6.62 12.25 -1.97
N LYS A 102 6.44 11.36 -1.00
CA LYS A 102 7.52 10.51 -0.50
C LYS A 102 7.72 9.34 -1.46
N VAL A 103 8.94 9.18 -1.96
CA VAL A 103 9.30 8.15 -2.97
C VAL A 103 10.05 6.99 -2.32
N SER A 104 10.82 7.25 -1.27
CA SER A 104 11.55 6.25 -0.48
C SER A 104 11.54 6.65 1.00
N GLN A 105 12.09 5.81 1.88
CA GLN A 105 12.19 6.10 3.32
C GLN A 105 12.90 7.43 3.60
N HIS A 106 13.90 7.77 2.78
CA HIS A 106 14.73 8.98 2.91
C HIS A 106 14.64 9.95 1.72
N SER A 107 13.72 9.73 0.75
CA SER A 107 13.64 10.56 -0.45
C SER A 107 12.22 11.14 -0.62
N ASN A 108 12.13 12.46 -0.75
CA ASN A 108 10.88 13.17 -1.08
C ASN A 108 11.09 14.01 -2.35
N ILE A 109 10.11 13.96 -3.23
CA ILE A 109 10.04 14.77 -4.44
C ILE A 109 8.86 15.73 -4.29
N SER A 110 9.04 16.99 -4.65
CA SER A 110 8.00 18.00 -4.57
C SER A 110 8.02 18.91 -5.78
N ALA A 111 6.83 19.28 -6.24
CA ALA A 111 6.60 20.24 -7.31
C ALA A 111 5.63 21.30 -6.79
N ALA A 112 6.04 22.56 -6.85
CA ALA A 112 5.22 23.69 -6.44
C ALA A 112 5.27 24.79 -7.49
N VAL A 113 4.11 25.32 -7.85
CA VAL A 113 3.96 26.45 -8.76
C VAL A 113 3.72 27.69 -7.92
N MET A 114 4.48 28.75 -8.18
CA MET A 114 4.28 30.07 -7.61
C MET A 114 3.83 31.03 -8.69
N VAL A 115 2.77 31.79 -8.41
CA VAL A 115 2.14 32.74 -9.31
C VAL A 115 1.95 34.05 -8.56
N GLY A 116 2.57 35.14 -9.02
CA GLY A 116 2.37 36.43 -8.38
C GLY A 116 3.36 37.51 -8.76
N VAL A 117 2.97 38.77 -8.58
CA VAL A 117 3.81 39.94 -8.85
C VAL A 117 4.71 40.20 -7.65
N PRO A 118 6.03 40.46 -7.82
CA PRO A 118 6.77 40.65 -9.08
C PRO A 118 7.40 39.37 -9.66
N THR A 119 7.23 38.22 -9.00
CA THR A 119 7.90 36.96 -9.33
C THR A 119 7.39 36.24 -10.58
N GLY A 120 6.28 36.70 -11.16
CA GLY A 120 5.60 36.08 -12.29
C GLY A 120 5.14 34.65 -12.00
N VAL A 121 5.38 33.74 -12.94
CA VAL A 121 5.08 32.31 -12.86
C VAL A 121 6.39 31.53 -12.75
N MET A 122 6.59 30.83 -11.63
CA MET A 122 7.77 30.00 -11.39
C MET A 122 7.39 28.60 -10.89
N LEU A 123 7.95 27.58 -11.54
CA LEU A 123 7.86 26.19 -11.11
C LEU A 123 9.09 25.84 -10.25
N LYS A 124 8.88 25.39 -9.03
CA LYS A 124 9.92 24.89 -8.13
C LYS A 124 9.82 23.37 -8.03
N LEU A 125 10.83 22.69 -8.57
CA LEU A 125 11.04 21.26 -8.38
C LEU A 125 12.05 21.07 -7.26
N LYS A 126 11.64 20.40 -6.17
CA LYS A 126 12.50 20.16 -5.02
C LYS A 126 12.61 18.66 -4.77
N TRP A 127 13.83 18.15 -4.82
CA TRP A 127 14.19 16.78 -4.46
C TRP A 127 15.02 16.81 -3.18
N THR A 128 14.49 16.22 -2.11
CA THR A 128 15.25 15.98 -0.88
C THR A 128 15.67 14.51 -0.84
N CYS A 129 16.97 14.24 -0.84
CA CYS A 129 17.54 12.90 -0.65
C CYS A 129 18.37 12.89 0.64
N ALA A 130 17.90 12.16 1.66
CA ALA A 130 18.50 12.13 2.99
C ALA A 130 18.77 13.53 3.56
N SER A 131 20.04 13.97 3.61
CA SER A 131 20.46 15.29 4.09
C SER A 131 20.57 16.35 2.99
N GLN A 132 20.58 15.94 1.72
CA GLN A 132 20.77 16.84 0.58
C GLN A 132 19.42 17.29 0.03
N THR A 133 19.33 18.58 -0.30
CA THR A 133 18.12 19.19 -0.86
C THR A 133 18.46 19.91 -2.14
N ILE A 134 18.11 19.32 -3.27
CA ILE A 134 18.27 19.91 -4.61
C ILE A 134 16.97 20.65 -4.94
N VAL A 135 17.07 21.94 -5.25
CA VAL A 135 15.94 22.78 -5.66
C VAL A 135 16.25 23.36 -7.02
N LEU A 136 15.41 23.05 -8.00
CA LEU A 136 15.45 23.56 -9.37
C LEU A 136 14.31 24.56 -9.56
N PRO A 137 14.58 25.87 -9.50
CA PRO A 137 13.62 26.91 -9.85
C PRO A 137 13.62 27.14 -11.37
N ILE A 138 12.47 26.90 -12.02
CA ILE A 138 12.24 27.14 -13.43
C ILE A 138 11.35 28.37 -13.55
N HIS A 139 11.90 29.48 -14.02
CA HIS A 139 11.14 30.71 -14.31
C HIS A 139 10.47 30.57 -15.67
N LEU A 140 9.14 30.67 -15.74
CA LEU A 140 8.41 30.58 -17.01
C LEU A 140 8.17 31.96 -17.61
N CYS A 141 7.61 32.88 -16.82
CA CYS A 141 7.28 34.25 -17.25
C CYS A 141 7.34 35.22 -16.05
N GLU A 142 7.65 36.49 -16.31
CA GLU A 142 7.65 37.57 -15.31
C GLU A 142 6.25 38.19 -15.13
N GLU A 143 5.39 38.10 -16.16
CA GLU A 143 4.00 38.51 -16.09
C GLU A 143 3.07 37.36 -15.72
N VAL A 144 1.98 37.69 -15.02
CA VAL A 144 0.97 36.71 -14.59
C VAL A 144 0.03 36.40 -15.75
N MET A 145 0.44 35.45 -16.58
CA MET A 145 -0.37 34.94 -17.70
C MET A 145 -0.94 33.55 -17.36
N PRO A 146 -2.18 33.23 -17.79
CA PRO A 146 -2.80 31.94 -17.49
C PRO A 146 -2.15 30.76 -18.21
N SER A 147 -1.60 30.96 -19.41
CA SER A 147 -1.00 29.88 -20.20
C SER A 147 0.24 29.26 -19.54
N PRO A 148 1.22 30.04 -19.04
CA PRO A 148 2.34 29.49 -18.24
C PRO A 148 1.90 28.77 -16.98
N VAL A 149 0.83 29.24 -16.30
CA VAL A 149 0.28 28.56 -15.11
C VAL A 149 -0.26 27.18 -15.48
N PHE A 150 -0.95 27.06 -16.62
CA PHE A 150 -1.41 25.78 -17.12
C PHE A 150 -0.25 24.81 -17.40
N TYR A 151 0.78 25.25 -18.13
CA TYR A 151 1.94 24.39 -18.40
C TYR A 151 2.71 24.00 -17.13
N ALA A 152 2.88 24.95 -16.19
CA ALA A 152 3.56 24.69 -14.92
C ALA A 152 2.86 23.63 -14.05
N THR A 153 1.56 23.39 -14.26
CA THR A 153 0.79 22.38 -13.51
C THR A 153 0.65 21.07 -14.23
N VAL A 154 0.28 21.13 -15.51
CA VAL A 154 -0.03 19.94 -16.30
C VAL A 154 1.25 19.18 -16.62
N VAL A 155 2.35 19.87 -16.96
CA VAL A 155 3.61 19.20 -17.35
C VAL A 155 4.18 18.35 -16.21
N PRO A 156 4.36 18.86 -14.97
CA PRO A 156 4.85 18.03 -13.87
C PRO A 156 3.90 16.89 -13.49
N LEU A 157 2.58 17.11 -13.58
CA LEU A 157 1.59 16.10 -13.24
C LEU A 157 1.59 14.95 -14.26
N VAL A 158 1.53 15.26 -15.55
CA VAL A 158 1.56 14.28 -16.64
C VAL A 158 2.91 13.57 -16.67
N SER A 159 4.02 14.32 -16.54
CA SER A 159 5.36 13.74 -16.44
C SER A 159 5.46 12.73 -15.29
N TRP A 160 4.88 13.04 -14.14
CA TRP A 160 4.86 12.12 -13.00
C TRP A 160 4.02 10.86 -13.26
N LEU A 161 2.86 11.00 -13.89
CA LEU A 161 2.00 9.85 -14.22
C LEU A 161 2.67 8.91 -15.25
N VAL A 162 3.26 9.49 -16.30
CA VAL A 162 4.00 8.76 -17.33
C VAL A 162 5.18 8.03 -16.71
N LEU A 163 6.01 8.71 -15.92
CA LEU A 163 7.17 8.11 -15.25
C LEU A 163 6.75 7.02 -14.26
N LYS A 164 5.67 7.24 -13.51
CA LYS A 164 5.14 6.25 -12.57
C LYS A 164 4.70 4.98 -13.29
N LYS A 165 3.92 5.11 -14.36
CA LYS A 165 3.35 3.98 -15.09
C LYS A 165 4.36 3.23 -15.95
N LEU A 166 5.24 3.95 -16.65
CA LEU A 166 6.18 3.35 -17.59
C LEU A 166 7.49 2.86 -16.96
N VAL A 167 7.93 3.43 -15.83
CA VAL A 167 9.26 3.11 -15.27
C VAL A 167 9.15 2.58 -13.84
N LEU A 168 8.48 3.28 -12.93
CA LEU A 168 8.47 2.88 -11.52
C LEU A 168 7.64 1.60 -11.28
N GLU A 169 6.46 1.50 -11.87
CA GLU A 169 5.60 0.33 -11.75
C GLU A 169 6.24 -0.96 -12.30
N PRO A 170 6.85 -0.99 -13.50
CA PRO A 170 7.50 -2.22 -13.99
C PRO A 170 8.70 -2.62 -13.13
N ILE A 171 9.57 -1.68 -12.74
CA ILE A 171 10.72 -2.00 -11.88
C ILE A 171 10.27 -2.55 -10.52
N LYS A 172 9.19 -2.00 -9.95
CA LYS A 172 8.66 -2.49 -8.67
C LYS A 172 8.13 -3.92 -8.80
N ARG A 173 7.43 -4.24 -9.89
CA ARG A 173 6.94 -5.60 -10.17
C ARG A 173 8.11 -6.57 -10.33
N GLU A 174 9.09 -6.22 -11.16
CA GLU A 174 10.28 -7.04 -11.42
C GLU A 174 11.07 -7.37 -10.14
N ARG A 175 11.16 -6.42 -9.20
CA ARG A 175 11.80 -6.68 -7.89
C ARG A 175 11.06 -7.73 -7.07
N VAL A 176 9.74 -7.61 -6.98
CA VAL A 176 8.89 -8.57 -6.25
C VAL A 176 8.96 -9.94 -6.90
N ASP A 177 8.91 -9.99 -8.24
CA ASP A 177 8.99 -11.24 -8.98
C ASP A 177 10.36 -11.91 -8.80
N ARG A 178 11.45 -11.14 -8.80
CA ARG A 178 12.80 -11.66 -8.55
C ARG A 178 13.01 -12.15 -7.12
N GLU A 179 12.44 -11.45 -6.14
CA GLU A 179 12.45 -11.91 -4.75
C GLU A 179 11.67 -13.22 -4.61
N ARG A 180 10.52 -13.33 -5.29
CA ARG A 180 9.73 -14.56 -5.34
C ARG A 180 10.50 -15.72 -5.98
N GLN A 181 11.16 -15.49 -7.12
CA GLN A 181 12.01 -16.51 -7.77
C GLN A 181 13.14 -16.98 -6.86
N ARG A 182 13.85 -16.06 -6.19
CA ARG A 182 14.91 -16.42 -5.23
C ARG A 182 14.38 -17.24 -4.06
N SER A 183 13.19 -16.90 -3.55
CA SER A 183 12.58 -17.70 -2.48
C SER A 183 12.17 -19.09 -2.96
N MET A 184 11.74 -19.24 -4.21
CA MET A 184 11.41 -20.54 -4.81
C MET A 184 12.67 -21.39 -4.97
N GLU A 185 13.75 -20.82 -5.52
CA GLU A 185 15.04 -21.51 -5.70
C GLU A 185 15.63 -21.96 -4.36
N ALA A 186 15.62 -21.09 -3.33
CA ALA A 186 16.12 -21.44 -2.00
C ALA A 186 15.29 -22.52 -1.30
N ASN A 187 14.00 -22.61 -1.60
CA ASN A 187 13.09 -23.55 -0.96
C ASN A 187 12.84 -24.84 -1.76
N PHE A 188 13.40 -24.96 -2.97
CA PHE A 188 13.10 -26.07 -3.89
C PHE A 188 13.42 -27.44 -3.27
N GLU A 189 14.62 -27.62 -2.72
CA GLU A 189 15.03 -28.88 -2.08
C GLU A 189 14.12 -29.24 -0.90
N ARG A 190 13.80 -28.24 -0.06
CA ARG A 190 12.92 -28.42 1.10
C ARG A 190 11.51 -28.83 0.69
N ILE A 191 10.95 -28.20 -0.35
CA ILE A 191 9.62 -28.55 -0.88
C ILE A 191 9.62 -29.99 -1.40
N GLN A 192 10.67 -30.39 -2.12
CA GLN A 192 10.78 -31.75 -2.65
C GLN A 192 10.85 -32.81 -1.54
N GLU A 193 11.59 -32.54 -0.47
CA GLU A 193 11.63 -33.42 0.71
C GLU A 193 10.27 -33.55 1.38
N MET A 194 9.59 -32.43 1.64
CA MET A 194 8.25 -32.44 2.24
C MET A 194 7.22 -33.13 1.34
N GLN A 195 7.30 -32.94 0.02
CA GLN A 195 6.44 -33.62 -0.94
C GLN A 195 6.62 -35.14 -0.87
N ARG A 196 7.87 -35.63 -0.81
CA ARG A 196 8.15 -37.08 -0.67
C ARG A 196 7.60 -37.63 0.63
N GLN A 197 7.78 -36.91 1.74
CA GLN A 197 7.24 -37.31 3.04
C GLN A 197 5.70 -37.36 3.03
N ALA A 198 5.06 -36.36 2.44
CA ALA A 198 3.61 -36.29 2.31
C ALA A 198 3.06 -37.43 1.45
N LEU A 199 3.66 -37.69 0.28
CA LEU A 199 3.25 -38.80 -0.60
C LEU A 199 3.41 -40.16 0.08
N ALA A 200 4.52 -40.39 0.78
CA ALA A 200 4.71 -41.62 1.55
C ALA A 200 3.64 -41.78 2.64
N THR A 201 3.28 -40.69 3.31
CA THR A 201 2.21 -40.69 4.32
C THR A 201 0.84 -40.96 3.71
N ILE A 202 0.52 -40.36 2.56
CA ILE A 202 -0.74 -40.58 1.83
C ILE A 202 -0.88 -42.05 1.43
N GLU A 203 0.20 -42.69 0.97
CA GLU A 203 0.18 -44.10 0.58
C GLU A 203 -0.13 -45.00 1.79
N LEU A 204 0.48 -44.73 2.95
CA LEU A 204 0.17 -45.45 4.21
C LEU A 204 -1.27 -45.24 4.69
N MET A 205 -1.88 -44.11 4.35
CA MET A 205 -3.27 -43.78 4.72
C MET A 205 -4.31 -44.36 3.76
N ARG A 206 -3.92 -44.96 2.64
CA ARG A 206 -4.86 -45.40 1.59
C ARG A 206 -5.84 -46.45 2.08
N GLU A 207 -5.39 -47.39 2.89
CA GLU A 207 -6.24 -48.45 3.46
C GLU A 207 -7.23 -47.88 4.48
N THR A 208 -6.75 -47.01 5.38
CA THR A 208 -7.60 -46.37 6.40
C THR A 208 -8.66 -45.47 5.75
N HIS A 209 -8.27 -44.73 4.70
CA HIS A 209 -9.19 -43.96 3.87
C HIS A 209 -10.31 -44.83 3.29
N SER A 210 -9.97 -45.96 2.66
CA SER A 210 -10.96 -46.85 2.04
C SER A 210 -11.94 -47.40 3.08
N ARG A 211 -11.43 -47.77 4.26
CA ARG A 211 -12.27 -48.27 5.37
C ARG A 211 -13.22 -47.19 5.88
N ILE A 212 -12.70 -46.03 6.26
CA ILE A 212 -13.49 -44.91 6.82
C ILE A 212 -14.53 -44.46 5.80
N LYS A 213 -14.16 -44.30 4.52
CA LYS A 213 -15.09 -43.92 3.45
C LYS A 213 -16.25 -44.89 3.36
N SER A 214 -15.99 -46.21 3.35
CA SER A 214 -17.04 -47.22 3.26
C SER A 214 -17.96 -47.26 4.49
N ASP A 215 -17.41 -46.99 5.68
CA ASP A 215 -18.18 -46.95 6.93
C ASP A 215 -19.06 -45.69 7.02
N GLU A 216 -18.54 -44.54 6.60
CA GLU A 216 -19.28 -43.28 6.52
C GLU A 216 -20.36 -43.31 5.43
N GLU A 217 -20.09 -43.92 4.27
CA GLU A 217 -21.09 -44.11 3.21
C GLU A 217 -22.29 -44.94 3.67
N LYS A 218 -22.05 -46.05 4.39
CA LYS A 218 -23.13 -46.88 4.97
C LYS A 218 -23.99 -46.12 5.97
N LYS A 219 -23.37 -45.26 6.79
CA LYS A 219 -24.05 -44.43 7.79
C LYS A 219 -24.67 -43.16 7.21
N LYS A 220 -24.47 -42.87 5.91
CA LYS A 220 -24.79 -41.58 5.28
C LYS A 220 -24.17 -40.38 6.02
N GLY A 221 -22.98 -40.60 6.55
CA GLY A 221 -22.20 -39.66 7.34
C GLY A 221 -21.43 -38.66 6.48
N LEU A 222 -20.23 -38.29 6.93
CA LEU A 222 -19.40 -37.26 6.29
C LEU A 222 -18.42 -37.90 5.30
N VAL A 223 -18.62 -37.68 4.00
CA VAL A 223 -17.75 -38.18 2.93
C VAL A 223 -17.16 -37.01 2.15
N ILE A 224 -15.85 -36.87 2.16
CA ILE A 224 -15.11 -35.86 1.41
C ILE A 224 -15.03 -36.30 -0.05
N LEU A 225 -15.47 -35.43 -0.96
CA LEU A 225 -15.43 -35.67 -2.40
C LEU A 225 -14.14 -35.15 -3.01
N LYS A 226 -13.75 -33.92 -2.63
CA LYS A 226 -12.56 -33.25 -3.14
C LYS A 226 -12.04 -32.26 -2.12
N ALA A 227 -10.76 -32.31 -1.80
CA ALA A 227 -10.10 -31.32 -0.97
C ALA A 227 -8.82 -30.82 -1.65
N LEU A 228 -8.72 -29.51 -1.83
CA LEU A 228 -7.61 -28.84 -2.51
C LEU A 228 -6.92 -27.86 -1.57
N TYR A 229 -5.61 -27.94 -1.45
CA TYR A 229 -4.80 -27.04 -0.63
C TYR A 229 -3.79 -26.28 -1.49
N GLY A 230 -3.76 -24.96 -1.38
CA GLY A 230 -2.76 -24.14 -2.08
C GLY A 230 -3.26 -22.73 -2.37
N LYS A 231 -2.66 -22.10 -3.38
CA LYS A 231 -3.04 -20.75 -3.81
C LYS A 231 -4.25 -20.81 -4.75
N LEU A 232 -5.45 -20.82 -4.18
CA LEU A 232 -6.67 -20.73 -4.98
C LEU A 232 -6.91 -19.27 -5.42
N PRO A 233 -7.23 -19.02 -6.70
CA PRO A 233 -7.62 -17.68 -7.14
C PRO A 233 -8.87 -17.22 -6.38
N GLN A 234 -8.78 -16.04 -5.77
CA GLN A 234 -9.91 -15.38 -5.12
C GLN A 234 -11.03 -15.17 -6.15
N GLY A 235 -12.08 -15.99 -6.11
CA GLY A 235 -13.28 -15.82 -6.93
C GLY A 235 -13.78 -17.03 -7.73
N VAL A 236 -13.07 -18.17 -7.74
CA VAL A 236 -13.57 -19.37 -8.44
C VAL A 236 -14.41 -20.21 -7.48
N THR A 237 -15.73 -20.05 -7.57
CA THR A 237 -16.69 -21.06 -7.12
C THR A 237 -16.47 -22.33 -7.93
N SER A 238 -16.41 -23.44 -7.21
CA SER A 238 -16.14 -24.81 -7.64
C SER A 238 -17.12 -25.34 -8.69
N HIS A 239 -16.92 -24.97 -9.97
CA HIS A 239 -17.55 -25.70 -11.07
C HIS A 239 -16.67 -25.99 -12.30
N ASP A 240 -15.52 -25.34 -12.47
CA ASP A 240 -14.61 -25.63 -13.59
C ASP A 240 -13.21 -26.00 -13.11
N MET A 241 -13.11 -27.19 -12.52
CA MET A 241 -11.85 -27.94 -12.54
C MET A 241 -12.21 -29.38 -12.90
N SER A 242 -12.61 -29.56 -14.16
CA SER A 242 -12.58 -30.86 -14.82
C SER A 242 -11.14 -31.36 -14.78
N SER A 243 -10.99 -32.52 -14.15
CA SER A 243 -9.83 -33.40 -14.24
C SER A 243 -9.25 -33.45 -15.66
N GLU A 244 -8.01 -32.99 -15.82
CA GLU A 244 -7.14 -33.45 -16.90
C GLU A 244 -6.08 -34.37 -16.30
N THR A 245 -6.41 -35.67 -16.38
CA THR A 245 -5.55 -36.78 -16.79
C THR A 245 -4.12 -36.85 -16.23
N VAL A 246 -3.94 -37.86 -15.38
CA VAL A 246 -2.72 -38.68 -15.35
C VAL A 246 -2.48 -39.22 -16.78
N GLY A 247 -1.40 -38.80 -17.42
CA GLY A 247 -1.00 -39.24 -18.76
C GLY A 247 0.32 -38.59 -19.18
N ASP A 248 1.37 -39.41 -19.18
CA ASP A 248 2.68 -39.28 -19.83
C ASP A 248 3.06 -37.99 -20.59
N GLY A 249 4.19 -37.40 -20.20
CA GLY A 249 5.16 -36.79 -21.13
C GLY A 249 4.76 -35.58 -21.97
N SER A 250 4.46 -34.43 -21.36
CA SER A 250 4.90 -33.07 -21.78
C SER A 250 4.08 -31.98 -21.07
N PRO A 251 4.68 -30.84 -20.64
CA PRO A 251 3.91 -29.75 -20.05
C PRO A 251 3.26 -28.89 -21.15
N PRO A 252 1.92 -28.68 -21.13
CA PRO A 252 1.30 -27.69 -22.00
C PRO A 252 1.57 -26.28 -21.48
N LEU A 253 2.14 -25.46 -22.35
CA LEU A 253 2.38 -24.03 -22.17
C LEU A 253 1.04 -23.26 -22.21
N SER A 254 0.39 -23.11 -21.05
CA SER A 254 -0.70 -22.15 -20.82
C SER A 254 -0.22 -21.00 -19.90
N PRO A 255 -0.65 -19.74 -20.11
CA PRO A 255 -0.12 -18.55 -19.43
C PRO A 255 -0.66 -18.34 -18.01
N GLY A 256 -1.07 -19.40 -17.32
CA GLY A 256 -1.25 -19.46 -15.89
C GLY A 256 -0.30 -20.53 -15.39
N GLY A 257 0.71 -20.15 -14.61
CA GLY A 257 1.67 -21.10 -14.04
C GLY A 257 0.97 -22.29 -13.37
N PRO A 258 1.68 -23.40 -13.14
CA PRO A 258 1.09 -24.57 -12.49
C PRO A 258 0.34 -24.08 -11.25
N CYS A 259 -0.97 -24.28 -11.20
CA CYS A 259 -1.71 -23.98 -10.00
C CYS A 259 -1.05 -24.81 -8.90
N GLU A 260 -0.30 -24.13 -8.02
CA GLU A 260 0.40 -24.71 -6.88
C GLU A 260 -0.66 -25.14 -5.86
N VAL A 261 -1.41 -26.18 -6.24
CA VAL A 261 -2.59 -26.71 -5.56
C VAL A 261 -2.41 -28.22 -5.48
N ILE A 262 -2.55 -28.74 -4.27
CA ILE A 262 -2.36 -30.15 -3.92
C ILE A 262 -3.72 -30.76 -3.63
N ASP A 263 -3.93 -31.99 -4.10
CA ASP A 263 -5.07 -32.79 -3.68
C ASP A 263 -4.79 -33.43 -2.32
N VAL A 264 -5.57 -33.04 -1.32
CA VAL A 264 -5.46 -33.49 0.07
C VAL A 264 -6.71 -34.28 0.50
N THR A 265 -7.45 -34.84 -0.46
CA THR A 265 -8.69 -35.58 -0.19
C THR A 265 -8.48 -36.77 0.76
N ILE A 266 -7.42 -37.55 0.55
CA ILE A 266 -7.12 -38.75 1.34
C ILE A 266 -6.82 -38.37 2.81
N PRO A 267 -5.83 -37.50 3.10
CA PRO A 267 -5.56 -37.05 4.47
C PRO A 267 -6.78 -36.47 5.18
N VAL A 268 -7.56 -35.61 4.51
CA VAL A 268 -8.73 -34.96 5.13
C VAL A 268 -9.79 -35.99 5.52
N GLN A 269 -10.04 -36.99 4.68
CA GLN A 269 -11.01 -38.04 4.98
C GLN A 269 -10.54 -38.93 6.15
N CYS A 270 -9.24 -39.20 6.28
CA CYS A 270 -8.69 -39.97 7.41
C CYS A 270 -8.82 -39.23 8.75
N LEU A 271 -8.95 -37.89 8.74
CA LEU A 271 -9.19 -37.08 9.93
C LEU A 271 -10.66 -37.10 10.39
N VAL A 272 -11.58 -37.63 9.58
CA VAL A 272 -13.00 -37.74 9.94
C VAL A 272 -13.19 -38.82 11.01
N LYS A 273 -13.87 -38.46 12.10
CA LYS A 273 -14.27 -39.38 13.18
C LYS A 273 -15.73 -39.15 13.52
N ASP A 274 -16.51 -40.23 13.56
CA ASP A 274 -17.95 -40.21 13.88
C ASP A 274 -18.75 -39.17 13.06
N SER A 275 -18.57 -39.17 11.74
CA SER A 275 -19.21 -38.22 10.81
C SER A 275 -18.94 -36.73 11.09
N ARG A 276 -17.84 -36.40 11.79
CA ARG A 276 -17.39 -35.02 12.05
C ARG A 276 -15.92 -34.86 11.72
N LEU A 277 -15.55 -33.65 11.29
CA LEU A 277 -14.16 -33.25 11.05
C LEU A 277 -13.89 -31.97 11.84
N GLU A 278 -12.85 -31.98 12.66
CA GLU A 278 -12.42 -30.82 13.44
C GLU A 278 -10.94 -30.54 13.15
N LEU A 279 -10.68 -29.40 12.51
CA LEU A 279 -9.34 -28.87 12.28
C LEU A 279 -9.11 -27.72 13.27
N LEU A 280 -8.05 -27.84 14.06
CA LEU A 280 -7.63 -26.84 15.03
C LEU A 280 -7.01 -25.61 14.32
N GLU A 281 -6.83 -24.54 15.07
CA GLU A 281 -6.14 -23.31 14.63
C GLU A 281 -4.62 -23.55 14.57
N ALA A 282 -4.19 -24.34 13.60
CA ALA A 282 -2.79 -24.64 13.28
C ALA A 282 -2.59 -24.59 11.77
N SER A 283 -1.33 -24.49 11.33
CA SER A 283 -1.02 -24.51 9.90
C SER A 283 -1.46 -25.84 9.28
N LYS A 284 -2.29 -25.82 8.24
CA LYS A 284 -2.76 -27.05 7.60
C LYS A 284 -1.65 -27.79 6.89
N SER A 285 -0.55 -27.11 6.58
CA SER A 285 0.67 -27.72 6.05
C SER A 285 1.36 -28.69 7.01
N GLU A 286 1.11 -28.59 8.32
CA GLU A 286 1.72 -29.46 9.34
C GLU A 286 0.94 -30.77 9.55
N LEU A 287 -0.25 -30.88 8.94
CA LEU A 287 -1.07 -32.09 9.04
C LEU A 287 -0.39 -33.25 8.30
N PRO A 288 -0.55 -34.50 8.78
CA PRO A 288 0.07 -35.65 8.14
C PRO A 288 -0.50 -35.84 6.73
N GLY A 289 0.39 -35.97 5.74
CA GLY A 289 0.02 -36.06 4.32
C GLY A 289 -0.24 -34.71 3.64
N PHE A 290 -0.10 -33.60 4.37
CA PHE A 290 -0.06 -32.26 3.79
C PHE A 290 1.39 -31.81 3.57
N TYR A 291 1.58 -30.92 2.61
CA TYR A 291 2.80 -30.12 2.47
C TYR A 291 2.43 -28.75 1.89
N ASP A 292 3.34 -27.78 2.02
CA ASP A 292 3.15 -26.42 1.51
C ASP A 292 3.73 -26.30 0.08
N PRO A 293 2.91 -26.06 -0.96
CA PRO A 293 3.40 -25.85 -2.32
C PRO A 293 3.86 -24.40 -2.59
N CYS A 294 3.45 -23.44 -1.75
CA CYS A 294 3.66 -21.99 -1.96
C CYS A 294 4.25 -21.33 -0.71
N MET A 295 5.46 -21.71 -0.29
CA MET A 295 6.07 -21.16 0.92
C MET A 295 6.13 -19.63 0.90
N GLY A 296 5.35 -18.96 1.76
CA GLY A 296 5.32 -17.50 1.91
C GLY A 296 4.14 -16.78 1.22
N ASP A 297 3.35 -17.48 0.40
CA ASP A 297 2.11 -16.95 -0.15
C ASP A 297 0.90 -17.28 0.75
N GLU A 298 -0.20 -16.54 0.58
CA GLU A 298 -1.47 -16.86 1.25
C GLU A 298 -2.09 -18.13 0.67
N LYS A 299 -2.42 -19.09 1.55
CA LYS A 299 -2.90 -20.43 1.19
C LYS A 299 -4.31 -20.65 1.70
N HIS A 300 -5.07 -21.42 0.94
CA HIS A 300 -6.44 -21.77 1.27
C HIS A 300 -6.67 -23.28 1.12
N LEU A 301 -7.52 -23.83 1.98
CA LEU A 301 -8.04 -25.19 1.88
C LEU A 301 -9.50 -25.11 1.41
N SER A 302 -9.78 -25.65 0.24
CA SER A 302 -11.14 -25.82 -0.29
C SER A 302 -11.55 -27.27 -0.14
N ILE A 303 -12.72 -27.51 0.46
CA ILE A 303 -13.26 -28.85 0.70
C ILE A 303 -14.68 -28.91 0.14
N SER A 304 -14.93 -29.92 -0.67
CA SER A 304 -16.26 -30.32 -1.13
C SER A 304 -16.58 -31.69 -0.55
N TYR A 305 -17.71 -31.79 0.13
CA TYR A 305 -18.09 -32.99 0.88
C TYR A 305 -19.59 -33.25 0.79
N MET A 306 -19.98 -34.49 1.04
CA MET A 306 -21.34 -34.95 1.13
C MET A 306 -21.67 -35.32 2.58
N PHE A 307 -22.80 -34.83 3.08
CA PHE A 307 -23.33 -35.18 4.39
C PHE A 307 -24.83 -35.41 4.28
N HIS A 308 -25.33 -36.57 4.72
CA HIS A 308 -26.74 -36.95 4.57
C HIS A 308 -27.27 -36.74 3.13
N ASN A 309 -26.48 -37.16 2.13
CA ASN A 309 -26.81 -37.03 0.70
C ASN A 309 -26.96 -35.58 0.19
N SER A 310 -26.46 -34.59 0.93
CA SER A 310 -26.45 -33.18 0.54
C SER A 310 -25.02 -32.70 0.30
N LEU A 311 -24.80 -32.04 -0.83
CA LEU A 311 -23.50 -31.46 -1.20
C LEU A 311 -23.22 -30.19 -0.41
N HIS A 312 -22.00 -30.09 0.12
CA HIS A 312 -21.51 -28.93 0.83
C HIS A 312 -20.12 -28.56 0.29
N SER A 313 -19.81 -27.27 0.29
CA SER A 313 -18.50 -26.74 -0.13
C SER A 313 -18.09 -25.58 0.78
N CYS A 314 -16.82 -25.56 1.17
CA CYS A 314 -16.25 -24.48 1.97
C CYS A 314 -14.80 -24.20 1.58
N THR A 315 -14.40 -22.93 1.65
CA THR A 315 -13.03 -22.49 1.47
C THR A 315 -12.60 -21.74 2.72
N VAL A 316 -11.47 -22.14 3.30
CA VAL A 316 -10.93 -21.56 4.55
C VAL A 316 -9.46 -21.19 4.39
N ALA A 317 -9.01 -20.16 5.10
CA ALA A 317 -7.59 -19.79 5.16
C ALA A 317 -6.76 -20.82 5.92
N ASP A 318 -5.44 -20.86 5.70
CA ASP A 318 -4.52 -21.86 6.26
C ASP A 318 -4.66 -22.06 7.79
N THR A 319 -4.59 -20.97 8.56
CA THR A 319 -4.65 -21.04 10.03
C THR A 319 -6.07 -21.10 10.59
N GLN A 320 -7.10 -20.90 9.78
CA GLN A 320 -8.47 -20.80 10.28
C GLN A 320 -9.02 -22.17 10.71
N PRO A 321 -9.58 -22.30 11.94
CA PRO A 321 -10.18 -23.53 12.41
C PRO A 321 -11.43 -23.88 11.60
N LEU A 322 -11.63 -25.16 11.33
CA LEU A 322 -12.73 -25.66 10.52
C LEU A 322 -13.41 -26.83 11.22
N ILE A 323 -14.73 -26.72 11.40
CA ILE A 323 -15.57 -27.81 11.90
C ILE A 323 -16.59 -28.14 10.83
N LEU A 324 -16.63 -29.41 10.40
CA LEU A 324 -17.63 -29.96 9.50
C LEU A 324 -18.42 -31.06 10.22
N PRO A 325 -19.72 -31.25 9.92
CA PRO A 325 -20.52 -30.51 8.93
C PRO A 325 -21.11 -29.19 9.48
N ARG A 326 -21.23 -28.16 8.63
CA ARG A 326 -21.98 -26.92 8.91
C ARG A 326 -23.05 -26.68 7.85
N ASN A 327 -24.26 -26.30 8.30
CA ASN A 327 -25.38 -26.02 7.40
C ASN A 327 -25.12 -24.86 6.42
N ASN A 328 -24.28 -23.90 6.80
CA ASN A 328 -23.94 -22.74 5.97
C ASN A 328 -23.13 -23.12 4.73
N HIS A 329 -22.50 -24.30 4.72
CA HIS A 329 -21.70 -24.78 3.60
C HIS A 329 -22.54 -25.51 2.55
N ARG A 330 -23.86 -25.67 2.76
CA ARG A 330 -24.72 -26.44 1.85
C ARG A 330 -24.84 -25.73 0.50
N VAL A 331 -24.41 -26.41 -0.55
CA VAL A 331 -24.57 -25.91 -1.92
C VAL A 331 -26.04 -26.07 -2.29
N LYS A 332 -26.75 -24.95 -2.47
CA LYS A 332 -28.10 -24.99 -3.01
C LYS A 332 -27.99 -25.26 -4.50
N ASN A 333 -28.38 -26.46 -4.95
CA ASN A 333 -28.56 -26.71 -6.37
C ASN A 333 -29.60 -25.72 -6.91
N ARG A 334 -29.15 -24.78 -7.75
CA ARG A 334 -30.05 -23.91 -8.50
C ARG A 334 -30.64 -24.80 -9.59
N SER A 335 -31.91 -25.18 -9.41
CA SER A 335 -32.69 -25.93 -10.41
C SER A 335 -33.13 -25.01 -11.53
#